data_AF-A0A7K6ZFH5-F1
#
_entry.id   AF-A0A7K6ZFH5-F1
#
_cell.length_a   1.000
_cell.length_b   1.000
_cell.length_c   1.000
_cell.angle_alpha   90.00
_cell.angle_beta   90.00
_cell.angle_gamma   90.00
#
_symmetry.space_group_name_H-M   'P 1'
#
loop_
_entity.id
_entity.type
_entity.pdbx_description
1 polymer ?
#
loop_
_entity_poly.entity_id
_entity_poly.type
_entity_poly.pdbx_seq_one_letter_code
_entity_poly.pdbx_strand_id
1 'polypeptide(L)'
;VVCLVAYHMFFMLFVWSYWKTIFTLPMNPSKEFHLSYSDKESLEREPRGESQQEVLRRAAKDLPIYTRTMSGAIRYCDRCQLVKPDRCHHCSVCDKCILKMDHHCPWVNNCVGFSNYKFFLLFLAYSLLYCIFIAATDLQYFIKFWTNGLPDTQAKFHIMFLFFAAAMFSVSLSSLFGYHCWLVSKNKSTLEVFRAPIFRHRTDKNGFSLGFSKNLRQVFGDEKKYWLLPVFSSLGDGCSFPTCLVNQDPEQASTPGGLTSTSKSENHLFPAKPLRDSQSHLLTDPQSWSDISAKAEKGKVGMSNPALTMENET
;
A
#
# COMPACT_ATOMS: atom_id res chain seq x y z
N VAL A 1 22.31 -29.54 13.09
CA VAL A 1 21.11 -29.81 12.24
C VAL A 1 19.94 -28.93 12.63
N VAL A 2 19.48 -28.92 13.90
CA VAL A 2 18.32 -28.12 14.35
C VAL A 2 18.42 -26.63 13.99
N CYS A 3 19.52 -25.95 14.35
CA CYS A 3 19.69 -24.52 14.03
C CYS A 3 19.70 -24.23 12.53
N LEU A 4 20.24 -25.16 11.73
CA LEU A 4 20.27 -25.04 10.27
C LEU A 4 18.86 -25.14 9.67
N VAL A 5 18.03 -26.05 10.16
CA VAL A 5 16.63 -26.17 9.71
C VAL A 5 15.83 -24.91 10.09
N ALA A 6 15.98 -24.45 11.33
CA ALA A 6 15.33 -23.21 11.80
C ALA A 6 15.79 -21.98 11.00
N TYR A 7 17.09 -21.87 10.73
CA TYR A 7 17.66 -20.81 9.91
C TYR A 7 17.00 -20.74 8.54
N HIS A 8 16.94 -21.87 7.81
CA HIS A 8 16.35 -21.91 6.48
C HIS A 8 14.86 -21.58 6.50
N MET A 9 14.12 -22.02 7.53
CA MET A 9 12.71 -21.69 7.68
C MET A 9 12.49 -20.17 7.83
N PHE A 10 13.22 -19.51 8.73
CA PHE A 10 13.13 -18.05 8.89
C PHE A 10 13.62 -17.30 7.66
N PHE A 11 14.74 -17.74 7.08
CA PHE A 11 15.30 -17.14 5.87
C PHE A 11 14.32 -17.20 4.69
N MET A 12 13.67 -18.35 4.45
CA MET A 12 12.70 -18.49 3.37
C MET A 12 11.46 -17.61 3.57
N LEU A 13 10.93 -17.52 4.80
CA LEU A 13 9.80 -16.64 5.10
C LEU A 13 10.17 -15.16 4.97
N PHE A 14 11.37 -14.78 5.42
CA PHE A 14 11.93 -13.44 5.25
C PHE A 14 12.05 -13.08 3.77
N VAL A 15 12.73 -13.90 2.97
CA VAL A 15 12.93 -13.64 1.54
C VAL A 15 11.60 -13.62 0.79
N TRP A 16 10.68 -14.54 1.09
CA TRP A 16 9.38 -14.59 0.43
C TRP A 16 8.53 -13.36 0.72
N SER A 17 8.45 -12.93 1.98
CA SER A 17 7.71 -11.72 2.36
C SER A 17 8.36 -10.44 1.83
N TYR A 18 9.70 -10.35 1.81
CA TYR A 18 10.43 -9.24 1.22
C TYR A 18 10.19 -9.15 -0.29
N TRP A 19 10.33 -10.26 -1.01
CA TRP A 19 10.03 -10.35 -2.44
C TRP A 19 8.60 -9.89 -2.75
N LYS A 20 7.62 -10.40 -2.00
CA LYS A 20 6.22 -10.01 -2.16
C LYS A 20 5.99 -8.53 -1.88
N THR A 21 6.72 -7.91 -0.96
CA THR A 21 6.61 -6.48 -0.66
C THR A 21 7.17 -5.63 -1.80
N ILE A 22 8.32 -6.01 -2.36
CA ILE A 22 8.96 -5.31 -3.49
C ILE A 22 8.11 -5.43 -4.76
N PHE A 23 7.81 -6.66 -5.18
CA PHE A 23 7.28 -6.92 -6.53
C PHE A 23 5.76 -6.92 -6.63
N THR A 24 5.04 -6.81 -5.52
CA THR A 24 3.58 -6.56 -5.59
C THR A 24 3.35 -5.10 -5.92
N LEU A 25 2.93 -4.84 -7.15
CA LEU A 25 2.64 -3.48 -7.59
C LEU A 25 1.48 -2.87 -6.78
N PRO A 26 1.55 -1.57 -6.47
CA PRO A 26 0.43 -0.86 -5.86
C PRO A 26 -0.78 -0.89 -6.79
N MET A 27 -1.94 -1.27 -6.24
CA MET A 27 -3.20 -1.27 -6.97
C MET A 27 -3.62 0.17 -7.31
N ASN A 28 -4.08 0.36 -8.54
CA ASN A 28 -4.55 1.66 -9.03
C ASN A 28 -6.04 1.84 -8.67
N PRO A 29 -6.51 3.09 -8.50
CA PRO A 29 -7.94 3.38 -8.41
C PRO A 29 -8.71 2.82 -9.62
N SER A 30 -9.94 2.35 -9.39
CA SER A 30 -10.83 1.87 -10.45
C SER A 30 -11.17 3.00 -11.45
N LYS A 31 -11.60 2.61 -12.64
CA LYS A 31 -11.89 3.55 -13.75
C LYS A 31 -13.00 4.55 -13.41
N GLU A 32 -13.94 4.17 -12.55
CA GLU A 32 -15.05 5.03 -12.09
C GLU A 32 -14.58 6.30 -11.35
N PHE A 33 -13.40 6.26 -10.71
CA PHE A 33 -12.84 7.44 -10.04
C PHE A 33 -12.14 8.40 -11.00
N HIS A 34 -11.83 7.97 -12.23
CA HIS A 34 -11.22 8.83 -13.22
C HIS A 34 -12.29 9.74 -13.82
N LEU A 35 -11.95 11.01 -14.02
CA LEU A 35 -12.88 11.94 -14.64
C LEU A 35 -13.20 11.50 -16.08
N SER A 36 -14.47 11.62 -16.45
CA SER A 36 -14.88 11.48 -17.84
C SER A 36 -14.24 12.58 -18.70
N TYR A 37 -14.19 12.39 -20.02
CA TYR A 37 -13.66 13.41 -20.92
C TYR A 37 -14.41 14.76 -20.76
N SER A 38 -15.73 14.71 -20.69
CA SER A 38 -16.57 15.90 -20.49
C SER A 38 -16.33 16.59 -19.14
N ASP A 39 -16.05 15.82 -18.08
CA ASP A 39 -15.75 16.40 -16.77
C ASP A 39 -14.40 17.08 -16.74
N LYS A 40 -13.39 16.52 -17.42
CA LYS A 40 -12.06 17.15 -17.56
C LYS A 40 -12.16 18.47 -18.29
N GLU A 41 -12.83 18.48 -19.44
CA GLU A 41 -13.03 19.70 -20.23
C GLU A 41 -13.81 20.76 -19.44
N SER A 42 -14.83 20.36 -18.69
CA SER A 42 -15.56 21.27 -17.80
C SER A 42 -14.64 21.84 -16.71
N LEU A 43 -13.84 20.98 -16.07
CA LEU A 43 -12.93 21.39 -15.00
C LEU A 43 -11.86 22.39 -15.49
N GLU A 44 -11.36 22.21 -16.71
CA GLU A 44 -10.35 23.10 -17.33
C GLU A 44 -10.92 24.46 -17.72
N ARG A 45 -12.20 24.52 -18.11
CA ARG A 45 -12.88 25.77 -18.50
C ARG A 45 -13.30 26.63 -17.31
N GLU A 46 -13.68 26.00 -16.20
CA GLU A 46 -14.16 26.70 -15.01
C GLU A 46 -13.01 27.39 -14.25
N PRO A 47 -13.25 28.60 -13.69
CA PRO A 47 -12.26 29.27 -12.85
C PRO A 47 -12.01 28.45 -11.58
N ARG A 48 -10.76 28.50 -11.10
CA ARG A 48 -10.37 27.82 -9.85
C ARG A 48 -11.20 28.31 -8.67
N GLY A 49 -11.55 27.38 -7.77
CA GLY A 49 -12.35 27.66 -6.59
C GLY A 49 -13.65 26.87 -6.59
N GLU A 50 -14.76 27.54 -6.23
CA GLU A 50 -16.06 26.87 -6.06
C GLU A 50 -16.62 26.27 -7.35
N SER A 51 -16.44 26.91 -8.51
CA SER A 51 -16.93 26.37 -9.79
C SER A 51 -16.31 25.02 -10.12
N GLN A 52 -14.99 24.89 -10.01
CA GLN A 52 -14.31 23.60 -10.16
C GLN A 52 -14.74 22.57 -9.11
N GLN A 53 -14.98 23.01 -7.86
CA GLN A 53 -15.49 22.11 -6.83
C GLN A 53 -16.89 21.58 -7.15
N GLU A 54 -17.73 22.37 -7.82
CA GLU A 54 -19.06 21.90 -8.23
C GLU A 54 -18.98 20.79 -9.28
N VAL A 55 -18.09 20.94 -10.27
CA VAL A 55 -17.78 19.88 -11.24
C VAL A 55 -17.32 18.61 -10.53
N LEU A 56 -16.40 18.73 -9.57
CA LEU A 56 -15.89 17.59 -8.81
C LEU A 56 -16.94 16.97 -7.89
N ARG A 57 -17.83 17.77 -7.28
CA ARG A 57 -18.95 17.27 -6.45
C ARG A 57 -19.92 16.46 -7.30
N ARG A 58 -20.25 16.93 -8.51
CA ARG A 58 -21.07 16.20 -9.48
C ARG A 58 -20.41 14.89 -9.89
N ALA A 59 -19.13 14.91 -10.25
CA ALA A 59 -18.39 13.70 -10.63
C ALA A 59 -18.27 12.68 -9.47
N ALA A 60 -18.20 13.16 -8.23
CA ALA A 60 -18.07 12.31 -7.05
C ALA A 60 -19.42 11.83 -6.46
N LYS A 61 -20.56 12.26 -7.02
CA LYS A 61 -21.90 12.04 -6.45
C LYS A 61 -22.21 10.56 -6.25
N ASP A 62 -21.87 9.73 -7.22
CA ASP A 62 -22.18 8.31 -7.24
C ASP A 62 -20.99 7.44 -6.78
N LEU A 63 -19.91 8.07 -6.27
CA LEU A 63 -18.73 7.37 -5.78
C LEU A 63 -18.82 7.14 -4.25
N PRO A 64 -18.30 6.02 -3.73
CA PRO A 64 -18.32 5.70 -2.30
C PRO A 64 -17.25 6.50 -1.53
N ILE A 65 -17.37 7.83 -1.50
CA ILE A 65 -16.41 8.75 -0.92
C ILE A 65 -17.01 9.54 0.26
N TYR A 66 -16.50 9.24 1.44
CA TYR A 66 -16.95 9.83 2.70
C TYR A 66 -15.99 10.92 3.21
N THR A 67 -14.75 10.96 2.71
CA THR A 67 -13.74 11.93 3.17
C THR A 67 -13.60 13.17 2.27
N ARG A 68 -13.11 14.27 2.86
CA ARG A 68 -12.89 15.58 2.22
C ARG A 68 -11.52 16.15 2.58
N THR A 69 -11.15 17.26 1.94
CA THR A 69 -9.97 18.05 2.33
C THR A 69 -10.22 18.80 3.65
N MET A 70 -9.19 19.49 4.17
CA MET A 70 -9.32 20.39 5.33
C MET A 70 -10.33 21.52 5.14
N SER A 71 -10.53 21.97 3.90
CA SER A 71 -11.51 23.00 3.56
C SER A 71 -12.90 22.43 3.23
N GLY A 72 -13.12 21.12 3.39
CA GLY A 72 -14.37 20.46 2.99
C GLY A 72 -14.51 20.16 1.50
N ALA A 73 -13.50 20.49 0.68
CA ALA A 73 -13.48 20.24 -0.76
C ALA A 73 -13.36 18.75 -1.11
N ILE A 74 -13.74 18.39 -2.34
CA ILE A 74 -13.53 17.05 -2.91
C ILE A 74 -12.03 16.80 -3.07
N ARG A 75 -11.57 15.63 -2.63
CA ARG A 75 -10.16 15.24 -2.73
C ARG A 75 -9.87 14.86 -4.18
N TYR A 76 -9.17 15.72 -4.90
CA TYR A 76 -8.83 15.51 -6.31
C TYR A 76 -7.31 15.34 -6.53
N CYS A 77 -6.93 14.66 -7.62
CA CYS A 77 -5.55 14.55 -8.07
C CYS A 77 -5.38 15.20 -9.45
N ASP A 78 -4.74 16.36 -9.53
CA ASP A 78 -4.50 17.02 -10.82
C ASP A 78 -3.60 16.21 -11.75
N ARG A 79 -2.57 15.53 -11.22
CA ARG A 79 -1.66 14.72 -12.05
C ARG A 79 -2.32 13.49 -12.67
N CYS A 80 -3.15 12.80 -11.91
CA CYS A 80 -3.80 11.56 -12.34
C CYS A 80 -5.21 11.80 -12.92
N GLN A 81 -5.72 13.03 -12.83
CA GLN A 81 -7.05 13.44 -13.31
C GLN A 81 -8.18 12.53 -12.80
N LEU A 82 -8.17 12.28 -11.49
CA LEU A 82 -9.13 11.42 -10.80
C LEU A 82 -9.57 12.01 -9.46
N VAL A 83 -10.81 11.71 -9.07
CA VAL A 83 -11.30 11.93 -7.72
C VAL A 83 -10.68 10.86 -6.82
N LYS A 84 -9.96 11.25 -5.77
CA LYS A 84 -9.23 10.31 -4.92
C LYS A 84 -10.23 9.48 -4.10
N PRO A 85 -10.17 8.14 -4.17
CA PRO A 85 -10.87 7.30 -3.21
C PRO A 85 -10.48 7.64 -1.77
N ASP A 86 -11.31 7.21 -0.83
CA ASP A 86 -10.97 7.35 0.59
C ASP A 86 -9.64 6.66 0.89
N ARG A 87 -8.80 7.29 1.72
CA ARG A 87 -7.45 6.79 2.09
C ARG A 87 -6.45 6.68 0.93
N CYS A 88 -6.81 7.07 -0.29
CA CYS A 88 -5.91 7.11 -1.44
C CYS A 88 -5.06 8.39 -1.45
N HIS A 89 -3.75 8.27 -1.73
CA HIS A 89 -2.86 9.43 -1.85
C HIS A 89 -1.97 9.30 -3.09
N HIS A 90 -1.62 10.43 -3.70
CA HIS A 90 -0.66 10.44 -4.81
C HIS A 90 0.76 10.40 -4.25
N CYS A 91 1.56 9.44 -4.70
CA CYS A 91 2.98 9.40 -4.40
C CYS A 91 3.74 9.96 -5.60
N SER A 92 4.52 11.02 -5.39
CA SER A 92 5.34 11.65 -6.43
C SER A 92 6.48 10.76 -6.92
N VAL A 93 7.00 9.85 -6.08
CA VAL A 93 8.07 8.91 -6.45
C VAL A 93 7.52 7.78 -7.33
N CYS A 94 6.37 7.22 -6.95
CA CYS A 94 5.66 6.21 -7.75
C CYS A 94 4.89 6.83 -8.94
N ASP A 95 4.83 8.16 -9.02
CA ASP A 95 4.04 9.01 -9.94
C ASP A 95 2.60 8.51 -10.21
N LYS A 96 1.94 8.05 -9.15
CA LYS A 96 0.55 7.55 -9.24
C LYS A 96 -0.19 7.62 -7.91
N CYS A 97 -1.52 7.55 -8.01
CA CYS A 97 -2.38 7.37 -6.84
C CYS A 97 -2.31 5.95 -6.29
N ILE A 98 -2.02 5.85 -5.00
CA ILE A 98 -1.85 4.61 -4.25
C ILE A 98 -3.06 4.43 -3.32
N LEU A 99 -3.80 3.34 -3.52
CA LEU A 99 -4.92 2.96 -2.64
C LEU A 99 -4.43 2.65 -1.23
N LYS A 100 -5.14 3.16 -0.22
CA LYS A 100 -4.77 3.08 1.21
C LYS A 100 -3.27 3.31 1.44
N MET A 101 -2.73 4.39 0.87
CA MET A 101 -1.30 4.69 0.94
C MET A 101 -0.85 4.79 2.40
N ASP A 102 0.18 4.03 2.76
CA ASP A 102 0.83 4.15 4.05
C ASP A 102 2.07 5.03 3.94
N HIS A 103 3.03 4.62 3.12
CA HIS A 103 4.23 5.40 2.83
C HIS A 103 4.92 4.90 1.55
N HIS A 104 5.84 5.70 1.00
CA HIS A 104 6.82 5.20 0.05
C HIS A 104 8.03 4.67 0.83
N CYS A 105 8.43 3.43 0.58
CA CYS A 105 9.50 2.79 1.33
C CYS A 105 10.72 2.58 0.44
N PRO A 106 11.82 3.34 0.65
CA PRO A 106 13.03 3.21 -0.16
C PRO A 106 13.65 1.81 -0.09
N TRP A 107 13.54 1.15 1.07
CA TRP A 107 14.12 -0.17 1.31
C TRP A 107 13.52 -1.29 0.47
N VAL A 108 12.29 -1.12 -0.01
CA VAL A 108 11.63 -2.08 -0.93
C VAL A 108 11.46 -1.49 -2.33
N ASN A 109 11.99 -0.29 -2.57
CA ASN A 109 11.85 0.47 -3.81
C ASN A 109 10.40 0.48 -4.35
N ASN A 110 9.42 0.61 -3.44
CA ASN A 110 8.02 0.53 -3.78
C ASN A 110 7.16 1.29 -2.75
N CYS A 111 5.96 1.67 -3.18
CA CYS A 111 4.94 2.20 -2.29
C CYS A 111 4.30 1.08 -1.46
N VAL A 112 4.18 1.29 -0.16
CA VAL A 112 3.42 0.45 0.77
C VAL A 112 1.99 1.00 0.85
N GLY A 113 1.02 0.20 0.45
CA GLY A 113 -0.39 0.55 0.42
C GLY A 113 -1.30 -0.67 0.45
N PHE A 114 -2.53 -0.55 -0.05
CA PHE A 114 -3.55 -1.60 0.08
C PHE A 114 -3.09 -3.00 -0.38
N SER A 115 -2.47 -3.10 -1.55
CA SER A 115 -2.14 -4.39 -2.17
C SER A 115 -0.98 -5.14 -1.50
N ASN A 116 -0.10 -4.45 -0.77
CA ASN A 116 1.10 -5.04 -0.19
C ASN A 116 1.30 -4.77 1.31
N TYR A 117 0.37 -4.08 1.99
CA TYR A 117 0.52 -3.76 3.42
C TYR A 117 0.70 -5.01 4.30
N LYS A 118 -0.07 -6.07 4.04
CA LYS A 118 0.09 -7.36 4.72
C LYS A 118 1.49 -7.95 4.50
N PHE A 119 2.02 -7.87 3.27
CA PHE A 119 3.35 -8.38 2.96
C PHE A 119 4.43 -7.61 3.69
N PHE A 120 4.30 -6.27 3.75
CA PHE A 120 5.19 -5.42 4.51
C PHE A 120 5.19 -5.76 6.01
N LEU A 121 4.02 -5.99 6.62
CA LEU A 121 3.93 -6.42 8.02
C LEU A 121 4.62 -7.77 8.27
N LEU A 122 4.41 -8.73 7.38
CA LEU A 122 5.06 -10.04 7.46
C LEU A 122 6.58 -9.93 7.23
N PHE A 123 7.02 -9.07 6.32
CA PHE A 123 8.42 -8.75 6.11
C PHE A 123 9.05 -8.19 7.38
N LEU A 124 8.43 -7.23 8.05
CA LEU A 124 8.93 -6.71 9.33
C LEU A 124 8.99 -7.80 10.41
N ALA A 125 7.93 -8.60 10.54
CA ALA A 125 7.88 -9.68 11.53
C ALA A 125 8.95 -10.75 11.29
N TYR A 126 9.10 -11.24 10.06
CA TYR A 126 10.09 -12.27 9.72
C TYR A 126 11.51 -11.74 9.70
N SER A 127 11.73 -10.47 9.35
CA SER A 127 13.04 -9.82 9.53
C SER A 127 13.42 -9.77 11.00
N LEU A 128 12.49 -9.37 11.88
CA LEU A 128 12.73 -9.31 13.31
C LEU A 128 13.02 -10.70 13.90
N LEU A 129 12.21 -11.71 13.55
CA LEU A 129 12.42 -13.09 14.00
C LEU A 129 13.76 -13.64 13.50
N TYR A 130 14.13 -13.37 12.26
CA TYR A 130 15.41 -13.79 11.68
C TYR A 130 16.59 -13.14 12.39
N CYS A 131 16.54 -11.83 12.65
CA CYS A 131 17.58 -11.12 13.38
C CYS A 131 17.68 -11.58 14.85
N ILE A 132 16.55 -11.77 15.56
CA ILE A 132 16.55 -12.30 16.93
C ILE A 132 17.14 -13.72 16.94
N PHE A 133 16.79 -14.56 15.97
CA PHE A 133 17.32 -15.91 15.87
C PHE A 133 18.84 -15.90 15.71
N ILE A 134 19.38 -15.11 14.76
CA ILE A 134 20.83 -14.95 14.56
C ILE A 134 21.51 -14.44 15.84
N ALA A 135 21.00 -13.35 16.43
CA ALA A 135 21.60 -12.78 17.63
C ALA A 135 21.60 -13.78 18.80
N ALA A 136 20.52 -14.54 18.98
CA ALA A 136 20.42 -15.55 20.03
C ALA A 136 21.36 -16.73 19.79
N THR A 137 21.49 -17.22 18.55
CA THR A 137 22.41 -18.32 18.24
C THR A 137 23.87 -17.89 18.34
N ASP A 138 24.17 -16.64 17.97
CA ASP A 138 25.53 -16.09 17.95
C ASP A 138 25.99 -15.63 19.34
N LEU A 139 25.07 -15.36 20.28
CA LEU A 139 25.38 -14.92 21.63
C LEU A 139 26.39 -15.84 22.35
N GLN A 140 26.26 -17.15 22.20
CA GLN A 140 27.20 -18.10 22.81
C GLN A 140 28.62 -17.96 22.23
N TYR A 141 28.74 -17.67 20.93
CA TYR A 141 30.02 -17.47 20.26
C TYR A 141 30.59 -16.09 20.58
N PHE A 142 29.72 -15.08 20.72
CA PHE A 142 30.06 -13.77 21.25
C PHE A 142 30.67 -13.89 22.66
N ILE A 143 30.04 -14.65 23.57
CA ILE A 143 30.59 -14.88 24.92
C ILE A 143 31.94 -15.61 24.83
N LYS A 144 32.04 -16.67 24.02
CA LYS A 144 33.30 -17.43 23.86
C LYS A 144 34.43 -16.59 23.24
N PHE A 145 34.10 -15.60 22.42
CA PHE A 145 35.08 -14.65 21.90
C PHE A 145 35.73 -13.86 23.04
N TRP A 146 34.91 -13.32 23.96
CA TRP A 146 35.40 -12.53 25.10
C TRP A 146 36.06 -13.38 26.19
N THR A 147 35.76 -14.67 26.29
CA THR A 147 36.40 -15.59 27.24
C THR A 147 37.64 -16.30 26.67
N ASN A 148 38.18 -15.85 25.53
CA ASN A 148 39.33 -16.46 24.84
C ASN A 148 39.13 -17.95 24.46
N GLY A 149 37.88 -18.37 24.30
CA GLY A 149 37.52 -19.76 24.00
C GLY A 149 37.44 -20.11 22.51
N LEU A 150 37.84 -19.21 21.60
CA LEU A 150 37.76 -19.41 20.15
C LEU A 150 39.13 -19.26 19.45
N PRO A 151 39.52 -20.21 18.57
CA PRO A 151 40.75 -20.13 17.79
C PRO A 151 40.70 -19.01 16.74
N ASP A 152 41.84 -18.33 16.56
CA ASP A 152 41.94 -17.12 15.73
C ASP A 152 41.81 -17.42 14.24
N THR A 153 40.63 -17.14 13.70
CA THR A 153 40.23 -17.47 12.33
C THR A 153 39.30 -16.39 11.77
N GLN A 154 39.20 -16.30 10.43
CA GLN A 154 38.28 -15.40 9.73
C GLN A 154 36.82 -15.53 10.20
N ALA A 155 36.42 -16.71 10.70
CA ALA A 155 35.10 -16.95 11.28
C ALA A 155 34.78 -16.00 12.45
N LYS A 156 35.80 -15.55 13.22
CA LYS A 156 35.61 -14.60 14.32
C LYS A 156 35.03 -13.27 13.87
N PHE A 157 35.57 -12.69 12.80
CA PHE A 157 35.11 -11.41 12.26
C PHE A 157 33.66 -11.52 11.78
N HIS A 158 33.34 -12.57 11.02
CA HIS A 158 31.99 -12.78 10.52
C HIS A 158 30.96 -12.96 11.63
N ILE A 159 31.26 -13.76 12.67
CA ILE A 159 30.35 -13.97 13.81
C ILE A 159 30.12 -12.66 14.58
N MET A 160 31.17 -11.89 14.85
CA MET A 160 31.06 -10.58 15.51
C MET A 160 30.18 -9.62 14.69
N PHE A 161 30.48 -9.50 13.39
CA PHE A 161 29.73 -8.64 12.49
C PHE A 161 28.25 -9.04 12.43
N LEU A 162 27.97 -10.34 12.27
CA LEU A 162 26.60 -10.86 12.22
C LEU A 162 25.83 -10.58 13.52
N PHE A 163 26.44 -10.82 14.68
CA PHE A 163 25.81 -10.55 15.97
C PHE A 163 25.42 -9.08 16.13
N PHE A 164 26.38 -8.15 15.90
CA PHE A 164 26.11 -6.72 16.04
C PHE A 164 25.10 -6.21 15.00
N ALA A 165 25.23 -6.63 13.74
CA ALA A 165 24.26 -6.27 12.69
C ALA A 165 22.86 -6.77 13.05
N ALA A 166 22.72 -8.05 13.44
CA ALA A 166 21.44 -8.63 13.82
C ALA A 166 20.82 -7.96 15.05
N ALA A 167 21.62 -7.64 16.07
CA ALA A 167 21.14 -6.93 17.26
C ALA A 167 20.65 -5.51 16.92
N MET A 168 21.41 -4.74 16.14
CA MET A 168 21.01 -3.38 15.72
C MET A 168 19.73 -3.37 14.88
N PHE A 169 19.64 -4.28 13.90
CA PHE A 169 18.42 -4.43 13.11
C PHE A 169 17.24 -4.89 13.96
N SER A 170 17.44 -5.81 14.93
CA SER A 170 16.37 -6.26 15.83
C SER A 170 15.75 -5.11 16.62
N VAL A 171 16.58 -4.22 17.19
CA VAL A 171 16.10 -3.05 17.95
C VAL A 171 15.29 -2.12 17.04
N SER A 172 15.81 -1.81 15.86
CA SER A 172 15.16 -0.90 14.90
C SER A 172 13.86 -1.48 14.33
N LEU A 173 13.86 -2.79 14.02
CA LEU A 173 12.68 -3.49 13.50
C LEU A 173 11.61 -3.67 14.58
N SER A 174 11.99 -3.85 15.84
CA SER A 174 11.04 -3.98 16.95
C SER A 174 10.18 -2.72 17.11
N SER A 175 10.79 -1.52 17.02
CA SER A 175 10.05 -0.27 17.14
C SER A 175 9.12 -0.04 15.95
N LEU A 176 9.61 -0.27 14.73
CA LEU A 176 8.82 -0.11 13.51
C LEU A 176 7.67 -1.13 13.45
N PHE A 177 7.93 -2.40 13.75
CA PHE A 177 6.91 -3.44 13.78
C PHE A 177 5.87 -3.17 14.88
N GLY A 178 6.29 -2.75 16.07
CA GLY A 178 5.40 -2.37 17.16
C GLY A 178 4.49 -1.20 16.78
N TYR A 179 5.04 -0.16 16.13
CA TYR A 179 4.26 0.96 15.62
C TYR A 179 3.21 0.52 14.60
N HIS A 180 3.59 -0.33 13.64
CA HIS A 180 2.65 -0.84 12.65
C HIS A 180 1.60 -1.80 13.22
N CYS A 181 1.94 -2.59 14.24
CA CYS A 181 0.96 -3.38 15.01
C CYS A 181 -0.11 -2.45 15.63
N TRP A 182 0.31 -1.33 16.21
CA TRP A 182 -0.61 -0.33 16.74
C TRP A 182 -1.46 0.32 15.63
N LEU A 183 -0.88 0.67 14.49
CA LEU A 183 -1.62 1.19 13.34
C LEU A 183 -2.73 0.24 12.86
N VAL A 184 -2.39 -1.04 12.68
CA VAL A 184 -3.35 -2.09 12.31
C VAL A 184 -4.44 -2.20 13.36
N SER A 185 -4.09 -2.17 14.65
CA SER A 185 -5.06 -2.26 15.76
C SER A 185 -6.11 -1.14 15.73
N LYS A 186 -5.75 0.04 15.20
CA LYS A 186 -6.61 1.23 15.08
C LYS A 186 -7.15 1.46 13.67
N ASN A 187 -6.84 0.58 12.71
CA ASN A 187 -7.13 0.72 11.28
C ASN A 187 -6.68 2.07 10.70
N LYS A 188 -5.44 2.48 11.01
CA LYS A 188 -4.84 3.72 10.51
C LYS A 188 -3.71 3.43 9.56
N SER A 189 -3.52 4.28 8.56
CA SER A 189 -2.24 4.38 7.86
C SER A 189 -1.33 5.36 8.59
N THR A 190 -0.03 5.31 8.30
CA THR A 190 0.94 6.29 8.81
C THR A 190 0.50 7.73 8.46
N LEU A 191 0.04 7.97 7.23
CA LEU A 191 -0.46 9.30 6.81
C LEU A 191 -1.65 9.78 7.64
N GLU A 192 -2.57 8.89 8.00
CA GLU A 192 -3.77 9.23 8.78
C GLU A 192 -3.47 9.58 10.24
N VAL A 193 -2.33 9.11 10.77
CA VAL A 193 -1.86 9.52 12.09
C VAL A 193 -1.38 10.96 12.08
N PHE A 194 -0.60 11.34 11.06
CA PHE A 194 -0.12 12.71 10.92
C PHE A 194 -1.21 13.69 10.48
N ARG A 195 -2.13 13.23 9.64
CA ARG A 195 -3.24 14.04 9.13
C ARG A 195 -4.53 13.24 9.18
N ALA A 196 -5.30 13.45 10.24
CA ALA A 196 -6.57 12.78 10.44
C ALA A 196 -7.53 13.02 9.25
N PRO A 197 -8.24 11.99 8.78
CA PRO A 197 -9.22 12.13 7.73
C PRO A 197 -10.41 12.99 8.21
N ILE A 198 -10.93 13.81 7.31
CA ILE A 198 -12.12 14.62 7.55
C ILE A 198 -13.29 13.97 6.85
N PHE A 199 -14.29 13.58 7.63
CA PHE A 199 -15.56 13.08 7.14
C PHE A 199 -16.53 14.27 6.95
N ARG A 200 -17.61 14.06 6.19
CA ARG A 200 -18.57 15.13 5.80
C ARG A 200 -19.00 16.06 6.95
N HIS A 201 -19.14 15.54 8.17
CA HIS A 201 -19.64 16.32 9.31
C HIS A 201 -18.57 16.66 10.36
N ARG A 202 -17.42 15.96 10.40
CA ARG A 202 -16.37 16.17 11.41
C ARG A 202 -15.06 15.48 11.06
N THR A 203 -13.96 15.99 11.62
CA THR A 203 -12.71 15.24 11.79
C THR A 203 -12.92 14.09 12.76
N ASP A 204 -12.73 12.85 12.29
CA ASP A 204 -12.75 11.66 13.14
C ASP A 204 -11.48 10.85 12.95
N LYS A 205 -10.62 10.87 13.98
CA LYS A 205 -9.37 10.10 13.99
C LYS A 205 -9.61 8.60 13.92
N ASN A 206 -10.78 8.11 14.28
CA ASN A 206 -11.11 6.69 14.35
C ASN A 206 -12.20 6.30 13.34
N GLY A 207 -12.49 7.15 12.34
CA GLY A 207 -13.62 6.95 11.43
C GLY A 207 -13.62 5.64 10.63
N PHE A 208 -12.44 5.02 10.43
CA PHE A 208 -12.30 3.70 9.79
C PHE A 208 -12.13 2.54 10.78
N SER A 209 -12.09 2.80 12.09
CA SER A 209 -11.91 1.74 13.09
C SER A 209 -13.21 0.98 13.33
N LEU A 210 -13.15 -0.34 13.25
CA LEU A 210 -14.27 -1.27 13.44
C LEU A 210 -14.14 -2.10 14.73
N GLY A 211 -13.14 -1.79 15.56
CA GLY A 211 -12.72 -2.59 16.70
C GLY A 211 -11.55 -3.53 16.35
N PHE A 212 -10.75 -3.87 17.37
CA PHE A 212 -9.45 -4.55 17.22
C PHE A 212 -9.49 -5.75 16.27
N SER A 213 -10.36 -6.73 16.55
CA SER A 213 -10.45 -7.98 15.76
C SER A 213 -10.83 -7.72 14.30
N LYS A 214 -11.81 -6.85 14.06
CA LYS A 214 -12.25 -6.50 12.70
C LYS A 214 -11.16 -5.73 11.95
N ASN A 215 -10.44 -4.84 12.63
CA ASN A 215 -9.32 -4.10 12.05
C ASN A 215 -8.18 -5.03 11.59
N LEU A 216 -7.85 -6.05 12.38
CA LEU A 216 -6.88 -7.08 11.95
C LEU A 216 -7.38 -7.84 10.73
N ARG A 217 -8.64 -8.28 10.73
CA ARG A 217 -9.25 -9.01 9.60
C ARG A 217 -9.25 -8.19 8.30
N GLN A 218 -9.37 -6.86 8.37
CA GLN A 218 -9.26 -6.01 7.17
C GLN A 218 -7.90 -6.17 6.46
N VAL A 219 -6.82 -6.49 7.19
CA VAL A 219 -5.47 -6.66 6.62
C VAL A 219 -5.11 -8.13 6.39
N PHE A 220 -5.46 -9.02 7.32
CA PHE A 220 -5.05 -10.43 7.27
C PHE A 220 -6.13 -11.36 6.70
N GLY A 221 -7.36 -10.90 6.55
CA GLY A 221 -8.49 -11.68 6.07
C GLY A 221 -9.13 -12.55 7.14
N ASP A 222 -10.16 -13.27 6.72
CA ASP A 222 -10.97 -14.12 7.61
C ASP A 222 -10.35 -15.50 7.82
N GLU A 223 -9.65 -16.01 6.80
CA GLU A 223 -9.01 -17.31 6.82
C GLU A 223 -7.65 -17.26 7.53
N LYS A 224 -7.63 -17.65 8.81
CA LYS A 224 -6.43 -17.64 9.67
C LYS A 224 -5.23 -18.39 9.09
N LYS A 225 -5.46 -19.44 8.28
CA LYS A 225 -4.37 -20.21 7.63
C LYS A 225 -3.47 -19.35 6.74
N TYR A 226 -3.98 -18.24 6.21
CA TYR A 226 -3.21 -17.33 5.37
C TYR A 226 -2.52 -16.21 6.14
N TRP A 227 -2.78 -16.04 7.44
CA TRP A 227 -2.30 -14.87 8.19
C TRP A 227 -0.78 -14.76 8.19
N LEU A 228 -0.09 -15.91 8.35
CA LEU A 228 1.37 -16.01 8.37
C LEU A 228 1.98 -16.23 6.98
N LEU A 229 1.17 -16.28 5.92
CA LEU A 229 1.66 -16.50 4.56
C LEU A 229 1.59 -15.19 3.78
N PRO A 230 2.64 -14.82 3.01
CA PRO A 230 2.65 -13.63 2.17
C PRO A 230 1.86 -13.85 0.87
N VAL A 231 0.61 -14.28 1.03
CA VAL A 231 -0.43 -14.38 0.01
C VAL A 231 -1.49 -13.32 0.28
N PHE A 232 -2.05 -12.72 -0.78
CA PHE A 232 -3.02 -11.63 -0.61
C PHE A 232 -4.29 -12.17 0.04
N SER A 233 -4.70 -11.56 1.15
CA SER A 233 -5.94 -11.92 1.86
C SER A 233 -6.59 -10.72 2.55
N SER A 234 -6.16 -9.48 2.22
CA SER A 234 -6.80 -8.27 2.72
C SER A 234 -8.25 -8.21 2.24
N LEU A 235 -9.15 -7.66 3.07
CA LEU A 235 -10.56 -7.49 2.71
C LEU A 235 -10.77 -6.16 1.97
N GLY A 236 -11.83 -6.12 1.16
CA GLY A 236 -12.22 -4.93 0.38
C GLY A 236 -11.52 -4.83 -0.97
N ASP A 237 -11.80 -3.74 -1.67
CA ASP A 237 -11.28 -3.42 -3.01
C ASP A 237 -10.17 -2.36 -2.99
N GLY A 238 -9.93 -1.74 -1.82
CA GLY A 238 -8.99 -0.65 -1.64
C GLY A 238 -9.52 0.73 -2.07
N CYS A 239 -10.68 0.80 -2.72
CA CYS A 239 -11.33 2.03 -3.17
C CYS A 239 -12.42 2.49 -2.19
N SER A 240 -13.07 1.55 -1.51
CA SER A 240 -14.06 1.80 -0.47
C SER A 240 -13.65 1.12 0.84
N PHE A 241 -13.98 1.75 1.97
CA PHE A 241 -13.67 1.20 3.29
C PHE A 241 -14.87 1.35 4.21
N PRO A 242 -15.19 0.32 5.01
CA PRO A 242 -16.23 0.44 6.04
C PRO A 242 -15.85 1.52 7.05
N THR A 243 -16.82 2.37 7.41
CA THR A 243 -16.65 3.43 8.40
C THR A 243 -17.53 3.15 9.63
N CYS A 244 -17.14 3.66 10.79
CA CYS A 244 -17.96 3.55 12.00
C CYS A 244 -19.24 4.42 11.95
N LEU A 245 -19.30 5.36 11.00
CA LEU A 245 -20.36 6.36 10.86
C LEU A 245 -21.52 5.90 9.99
N VAL A 246 -21.41 4.79 9.23
CA VAL A 246 -22.51 4.29 8.37
C VAL A 246 -23.76 3.88 9.18
N ASN A 247 -23.64 3.70 10.50
CA ASN A 247 -24.80 3.47 11.38
C ASN A 247 -25.48 4.76 11.87
N GLN A 248 -25.12 5.95 11.36
CA GLN A 248 -25.65 7.24 11.83
C GLN A 248 -26.26 8.15 10.75
N ASP A 249 -26.62 7.64 9.56
CA ASP A 249 -27.44 8.39 8.60
C ASP A 249 -28.94 8.08 8.81
N PRO A 250 -29.74 9.00 9.41
CA PRO A 250 -31.20 8.87 9.47
C PRO A 250 -31.92 9.35 8.19
N GLU A 251 -31.23 9.78 7.14
CA GLU A 251 -31.85 10.36 5.93
C GLU A 251 -31.74 9.47 4.67
N GLN A 252 -32.18 8.21 4.80
CA GLN A 252 -32.67 7.46 3.64
C GLN A 252 -34.03 6.85 3.99
N ALA A 253 -35.09 7.58 3.61
CA ALA A 253 -36.48 7.32 4.00
C ALA A 253 -37.13 6.16 3.22
N SER A 254 -37.97 5.39 3.91
CA SER A 254 -39.24 4.90 3.35
C SER A 254 -40.28 4.72 4.46
N THR A 255 -41.45 5.30 4.23
CA THR A 255 -42.59 5.61 5.12
C THR A 255 -43.52 4.37 5.40
N PRO A 256 -44.70 4.52 6.05
CA PRO A 256 -45.05 3.96 7.35
C PRO A 256 -45.93 2.69 7.32
N GLY A 257 -45.93 1.90 8.38
CA GLY A 257 -46.96 0.88 8.60
C GLY A 257 -46.65 -0.17 9.66
N GLY A 258 -47.17 0.03 10.88
CA GLY A 258 -47.86 -0.99 11.68
C GLY A 258 -47.13 -2.25 12.17
N LEU A 259 -47.14 -2.35 13.51
CA LEU A 259 -47.19 -3.54 14.37
C LEU A 259 -45.88 -4.17 14.88
N THR A 260 -45.83 -4.13 16.22
CA THR A 260 -45.02 -4.84 17.20
C THR A 260 -44.86 -6.35 16.97
N SER A 261 -43.64 -6.87 17.11
CA SER A 261 -43.38 -8.11 17.89
C SER A 261 -41.89 -8.31 18.21
N THR A 262 -41.67 -8.87 19.38
CA THR A 262 -40.44 -9.25 20.11
C THR A 262 -39.49 -10.25 19.43
N SER A 263 -38.20 -10.11 19.79
CA SER A 263 -37.10 -11.09 19.91
C SER A 263 -36.88 -12.18 18.83
N LYS A 264 -35.67 -12.19 18.24
CA LYS A 264 -34.72 -13.33 18.26
C LYS A 264 -33.42 -13.02 17.52
N SER A 265 -32.35 -13.65 18.01
CA SER A 265 -31.01 -13.71 17.44
C SER A 265 -30.98 -14.39 16.08
N GLU A 266 -30.40 -13.77 15.06
CA GLU A 266 -29.95 -14.48 13.86
C GLU A 266 -28.60 -13.97 13.35
N ASN A 267 -27.69 -14.94 13.14
CA ASN A 267 -26.39 -14.79 12.52
C ASN A 267 -26.58 -14.51 11.03
N HIS A 268 -26.22 -13.32 10.54
CA HIS A 268 -26.14 -13.07 9.10
C HIS A 268 -24.71 -13.32 8.58
N LEU A 269 -24.60 -14.44 7.86
CA LEU A 269 -23.51 -14.84 6.99
C LEU A 269 -23.41 -13.86 5.81
N PHE A 270 -22.22 -13.31 5.56
CA PHE A 270 -21.95 -12.45 4.38
C PHE A 270 -21.80 -13.30 3.10
N PRO A 271 -22.24 -12.82 1.94
CA PRO A 271 -22.10 -13.58 0.70
C PRO A 271 -20.65 -13.58 0.22
N ALA A 272 -20.06 -14.77 0.14
CA ALA A 272 -18.84 -15.00 -0.62
C ALA A 272 -19.20 -15.07 -2.11
N LYS A 273 -18.78 -14.09 -2.91
CA LYS A 273 -18.65 -14.27 -4.36
C LYS A 273 -17.17 -14.49 -4.70
N PRO A 274 -16.76 -15.69 -5.12
CA PRO A 274 -15.43 -15.88 -5.69
C PRO A 274 -15.38 -15.27 -7.09
N LEU A 275 -14.25 -14.64 -7.40
CA LEU A 275 -13.88 -14.18 -8.74
C LEU A 275 -13.90 -15.37 -9.70
N ARG A 276 -14.64 -15.25 -10.80
CA ARG A 276 -14.60 -16.18 -11.93
C ARG A 276 -13.61 -15.64 -12.95
N ASP A 277 -12.79 -16.56 -13.45
CA ASP A 277 -11.73 -16.38 -14.43
C ASP A 277 -12.17 -15.62 -15.69
N SER A 278 -11.30 -14.76 -16.20
CA SER A 278 -11.21 -14.51 -17.64
C SER A 278 -9.79 -14.80 -18.10
N GLN A 279 -9.56 -16.03 -18.56
CA GLN A 279 -8.49 -16.34 -19.50
C GLN A 279 -9.05 -16.41 -20.93
N SER A 280 -8.15 -16.12 -21.89
CA SER A 280 -8.22 -16.28 -23.35
C SER A 280 -9.05 -15.20 -24.10
N HIS A 281 -8.57 -14.58 -25.17
CA HIS A 281 -7.83 -15.16 -26.29
C HIS A 281 -6.77 -14.23 -26.89
N LEU A 282 -5.57 -14.80 -27.09
CA LEU A 282 -4.68 -14.48 -28.19
C LEU A 282 -5.37 -14.92 -29.49
N LEU A 283 -5.38 -14.04 -30.50
CA LEU A 283 -5.46 -14.42 -31.89
C LEU A 283 -4.21 -13.89 -32.60
N THR A 284 -3.39 -14.87 -32.97
CA THR A 284 -2.45 -14.87 -34.08
C THR A 284 -3.16 -14.42 -35.37
N ASP A 285 -2.51 -13.58 -36.16
CA ASP A 285 -2.73 -13.52 -37.61
C ASP A 285 -1.36 -13.50 -38.30
N PRO A 286 -1.07 -14.40 -39.26
CA PRO A 286 0.17 -14.41 -40.02
C PRO A 286 0.04 -13.76 -41.42
N GLN A 287 1.17 -13.26 -41.93
CA GLN A 287 1.51 -12.99 -43.36
C GLN A 287 0.78 -11.82 -44.07
N SER A 288 1.37 -11.05 -44.99
CA SER A 288 2.72 -10.99 -45.59
C SER A 288 2.83 -9.73 -46.48
N TRP A 289 4.03 -9.15 -46.54
CA TRP A 289 4.72 -8.60 -47.72
C TRP A 289 4.03 -7.57 -48.65
N SER A 290 4.63 -6.39 -48.73
CA SER A 290 5.14 -5.85 -50.01
C SER A 290 6.18 -4.75 -49.78
N ASP A 291 7.37 -4.97 -50.32
CA ASP A 291 8.47 -4.03 -50.51
C ASP A 291 8.03 -2.72 -51.20
N ILE A 292 8.72 -1.62 -50.88
CA ILE A 292 9.35 -0.72 -51.86
C ILE A 292 10.47 0.05 -51.14
N SER A 293 11.70 -0.21 -51.59
CA SER A 293 12.88 0.63 -51.40
C SER A 293 12.94 1.65 -52.53
N ALA A 294 13.20 2.93 -52.22
CA ALA A 294 14.28 3.73 -52.84
C ALA A 294 14.19 5.26 -52.58
N LYS A 295 15.37 5.80 -52.22
CA LYS A 295 15.97 7.11 -52.55
C LYS A 295 15.59 8.39 -51.76
N ALA A 296 16.49 8.72 -50.82
CA ALA A 296 17.30 9.95 -50.67
C ALA A 296 16.89 11.26 -51.40
N GLU A 297 16.79 12.37 -50.65
CA GLU A 297 17.81 13.45 -50.66
C GLU A 297 17.62 14.54 -49.58
N LYS A 298 18.75 14.88 -48.93
CA LYS A 298 19.26 16.16 -48.38
C LYS A 298 18.32 17.28 -47.88
N GLY A 299 18.68 17.77 -46.68
CA GLY A 299 18.44 19.16 -46.23
C GLY A 299 19.07 19.46 -44.86
N LYS A 300 20.30 19.99 -44.83
CA LYS A 300 21.02 20.53 -43.66
C LYS A 300 20.55 21.95 -43.32
N VAL A 301 20.32 22.26 -42.03
CA VAL A 301 20.67 23.51 -41.29
C VAL A 301 20.54 23.14 -39.78
N GLY A 302 21.45 23.36 -38.81
CA GLY A 302 22.70 24.11 -38.71
C GLY A 302 22.57 25.33 -37.78
N MET A 303 22.76 25.20 -36.45
CA MET A 303 23.31 26.21 -35.49
C MET A 303 23.21 25.63 -34.06
N SER A 304 24.28 25.10 -33.44
CA SER A 304 25.35 25.75 -32.64
C SER A 304 24.96 26.18 -31.22
N ASN A 305 25.39 25.39 -30.23
CA ASN A 305 25.58 25.76 -28.82
C ASN A 305 26.96 26.43 -28.63
N PRO A 306 27.13 27.32 -27.65
CA PRO A 306 28.42 27.56 -27.01
C PRO A 306 28.46 26.96 -25.60
N ALA A 307 29.59 26.32 -25.30
CA ALA A 307 30.02 25.89 -23.97
C ALA A 307 30.86 27.00 -23.29
N LEU A 308 30.81 27.09 -21.96
CA LEU A 308 31.83 27.72 -21.09
C LEU A 308 31.69 27.08 -19.69
N THR A 309 32.58 26.14 -19.37
CA THR A 309 33.74 26.23 -18.45
C THR A 309 33.39 26.03 -16.98
N MET A 310 33.82 24.88 -16.46
CA MET A 310 33.99 24.59 -15.04
C MET A 310 35.30 25.19 -14.55
N GLU A 311 35.25 25.91 -13.43
CA GLU A 311 36.41 26.22 -12.60
C GLU A 311 36.45 25.24 -11.42
N ASN A 312 37.59 24.57 -11.27
CA ASN A 312 38.02 23.86 -10.08
C ASN A 312 38.89 24.84 -9.29
N GLU A 313 38.56 25.09 -8.02
CA GLU A 313 39.54 25.58 -7.06
C GLU A 313 39.50 24.73 -5.78
N THR A 314 40.72 24.31 -5.44
CA THR A 314 41.35 23.84 -4.19
C THR A 314 40.58 23.97 -2.88
#